data_AF-A0A7X8ZNC9-F1
#
_entry.id   AF-A0A7X8ZNC9-F1
#
_cell.length_a   1.000
_cell.length_b   1.000
_cell.length_c   1.000
_cell.angle_alpha   90.00
_cell.angle_beta   90.00
_cell.angle_gamma   90.00
#
_symmetry.space_group_name_H-M   'P 1'
#
loop_
_entity.id
_entity.type
_entity.pdbx_description
1 polymer ?
#
loop_
_entity_poly.entity_id
_entity_poly.type
_entity_poly.pdbx_seq_one_letter_code
_entity_poly.pdbx_strand_id
1 'polypeptide(L)'
;MSDKTIRIIYGSDIINNTKTLLSSYQIETKIPSLDAKIGLKPNLVVATTPETGATTHTQIICGIIEYLQEKGFKNISIIEGAWVGDSTQRGFFINGYDKISKKYNVALIDTKKDEYNKHTAYGITMEISKSIENLD
;
A
#
# COMPACT_ATOMS: atom_id res chain seq x y z
N MET A 1 -3.80 -28.04 1.82
CA MET A 1 -3.84 -27.60 0.41
C MET A 1 -3.78 -26.08 0.41
N SER A 2 -2.94 -25.46 -0.43
CA SER A 2 -2.96 -24.00 -0.60
C SER A 2 -4.31 -23.59 -1.21
N ASP A 3 -4.96 -22.57 -0.66
CA ASP A 3 -6.16 -21.97 -1.27
C ASP A 3 -5.80 -21.45 -2.68
N LYS A 4 -6.53 -21.90 -3.70
CA LYS A 4 -6.35 -21.51 -5.11
C LYS A 4 -7.55 -20.72 -5.65
N THR A 5 -8.39 -20.20 -4.76
CA THR A 5 -9.58 -19.46 -5.13
C THR A 5 -9.22 -18.12 -5.76
N ILE A 6 -9.74 -17.84 -6.95
CA ILE A 6 -9.66 -16.54 -7.60
C ILE A 6 -11.00 -15.84 -7.39
N ARG A 7 -10.98 -14.60 -6.92
CA ARG A 7 -12.17 -13.77 -6.72
C ARG A 7 -12.07 -12.56 -7.62
N ILE A 8 -13.13 -12.29 -8.38
CA ILE A 8 -13.19 -11.20 -9.36
C ILE A 8 -14.48 -10.43 -9.14
N ILE A 9 -14.39 -9.10 -9.14
CA ILE A 9 -15.53 -8.19 -9.06
C ILE A 9 -15.43 -7.24 -10.24
N TYR A 10 -16.56 -7.02 -10.93
CA TYR A 10 -16.69 -6.06 -12.01
C TYR A 10 -17.60 -4.93 -11.55
N GLY A 11 -17.21 -3.69 -11.81
CA GLY A 11 -18.05 -2.52 -11.54
C GLY A 11 -17.23 -1.23 -11.52
N SER A 12 -17.93 -0.10 -11.57
CA SER A 12 -17.34 1.24 -11.59
C SER A 12 -17.11 1.84 -10.20
N ASP A 13 -17.73 1.29 -9.15
CA ASP A 13 -17.51 1.72 -7.77
C ASP A 13 -16.25 1.05 -7.20
N ILE A 14 -15.08 1.61 -7.53
CA ILE A 14 -13.77 1.03 -7.19
C ILE A 14 -13.60 0.88 -5.67
N ILE A 15 -14.09 1.84 -4.88
CA ILE A 15 -13.95 1.82 -3.42
C ILE A 15 -14.76 0.66 -2.84
N ASN A 16 -16.06 0.60 -3.14
CA ASN A 16 -16.91 -0.46 -2.59
C ASN A 16 -16.51 -1.84 -3.13
N ASN A 17 -16.16 -1.96 -4.41
CA ASN A 17 -15.67 -3.21 -4.98
C ASN A 17 -14.41 -3.71 -4.27
N THR A 18 -13.49 -2.80 -3.93
CA THR A 18 -12.28 -3.13 -3.16
C THR A 18 -12.67 -3.68 -1.78
N LYS A 19 -13.56 -2.99 -1.06
CA LYS A 19 -14.05 -3.42 0.26
C LYS A 19 -14.73 -4.78 0.21
N THR A 20 -15.58 -5.03 -0.79
CA THR A 20 -16.25 -6.32 -0.99
C THR A 20 -15.24 -7.44 -1.24
N LEU A 21 -14.20 -7.18 -2.05
CA LEU A 21 -13.16 -8.17 -2.31
C LEU A 21 -12.39 -8.53 -1.04
N LEU A 22 -11.94 -7.51 -0.28
CA LEU A 22 -11.23 -7.71 1.00
C LEU A 22 -12.10 -8.46 2.01
N SER A 23 -13.38 -8.09 2.12
CA SER A 23 -14.34 -8.77 3.00
C SER A 23 -14.57 -10.22 2.61
N SER A 24 -14.62 -10.53 1.32
CA SER A 24 -14.81 -11.90 0.84
C SER A 24 -13.64 -12.83 1.15
N TYR A 25 -12.45 -12.26 1.36
CA TYR A 25 -11.24 -12.96 1.79
C TYR A 25 -11.01 -12.90 3.30
N GLN A 26 -11.76 -12.05 4.02
CA GLN A 26 -11.62 -11.82 5.46
C GLN A 26 -10.17 -11.46 5.85
N ILE A 27 -9.54 -10.56 5.09
CA ILE A 27 -8.12 -10.21 5.25
C ILE A 27 -7.79 -9.73 6.67
N GLU A 28 -8.74 -9.11 7.38
CA GLU A 28 -8.59 -8.66 8.76
C GLU A 28 -8.24 -9.80 9.72
N THR A 29 -8.66 -11.04 9.42
CA THR A 29 -8.37 -12.23 10.23
C THR A 29 -6.94 -12.73 10.07
N LYS A 30 -6.21 -12.19 9.08
CA LYS A 30 -4.80 -12.51 8.80
C LYS A 30 -3.84 -11.51 9.42
N ILE A 31 -4.34 -10.36 9.86
CA ILE A 31 -3.54 -9.32 10.51
C ILE A 31 -3.42 -9.69 12.00
N PRO A 32 -2.21 -9.72 12.57
CA PRO A 32 -1.96 -10.36 13.87
C PRO A 32 -2.68 -9.69 15.05
N SER A 33 -2.91 -8.38 15.00
CA SER A 33 -3.63 -7.64 16.04
C SER A 33 -4.15 -6.29 15.52
N LEU A 34 -5.06 -5.63 16.27
CA LEU A 34 -5.53 -4.28 15.95
C LEU A 34 -4.43 -3.21 16.01
N ASP A 35 -3.36 -3.49 16.76
CA ASP A 35 -2.20 -2.59 16.90
C ASP A 35 -1.14 -2.83 15.82
N ALA A 36 -1.36 -3.79 14.91
CA ALA A 36 -0.44 -4.12 13.82
C ALA A 36 -0.13 -2.89 12.96
N LYS A 37 1.16 -2.72 12.64
CA LYS A 37 1.69 -1.68 11.75
C LYS A 37 1.57 -2.15 10.31
N ILE A 38 0.55 -1.66 9.62
CA ILE A 38 0.21 -2.08 8.27
C ILE A 38 0.81 -1.10 7.26
N GLY A 39 1.59 -1.63 6.31
CA GLY A 39 2.13 -0.87 5.19
C GLY A 39 1.37 -1.18 3.90
N LEU A 40 0.80 -0.15 3.28
CA LEU A 40 0.22 -0.20 1.94
C LEU A 40 1.29 0.22 0.93
N LYS A 41 1.68 -0.71 0.06
CA LYS A 41 2.69 -0.48 -0.98
C LYS A 41 2.03 -0.38 -2.37
N PRO A 42 1.49 0.80 -2.76
CA PRO A 42 0.92 1.00 -4.08
C PRO A 42 2.02 1.03 -5.14
N ASN A 43 1.76 0.61 -6.37
CA ASN A 43 2.76 0.76 -7.42
C ASN A 43 2.86 2.23 -7.88
N LEU A 44 4.04 2.86 -7.73
CA LEU A 44 4.36 4.22 -8.19
C LEU A 44 5.61 4.20 -9.09
N VAL A 45 5.46 3.72 -10.33
CA VAL A 45 6.60 3.54 -11.27
C VAL A 45 7.08 4.88 -11.84
N VAL A 46 6.15 5.76 -12.19
CA VAL A 46 6.39 7.08 -12.77
C VAL A 46 5.32 8.04 -12.29
N ALA A 47 5.62 9.33 -12.33
CA ALA A 47 4.67 10.38 -11.96
C ALA A 47 3.56 10.59 -13.02
N THR A 48 2.87 9.52 -13.40
CA THR A 48 1.76 9.49 -14.36
C THR A 48 0.48 9.07 -13.67
N THR A 49 -0.64 9.39 -14.30
CA THR A 49 -1.97 9.03 -13.81
C THR A 49 -2.26 7.55 -14.08
N PRO A 50 -3.13 6.90 -13.26
CA PRO A 50 -3.36 5.46 -13.32
C PRO A 50 -3.89 4.92 -14.66
N GLU A 51 -4.45 5.77 -15.53
CA GLU A 51 -4.98 5.38 -16.84
C GLU A 51 -3.89 4.84 -17.77
N THR A 52 -2.62 5.15 -17.47
CA THR A 52 -1.46 4.61 -18.19
C THR A 52 -1.12 3.17 -17.81
N GLY A 53 -1.74 2.61 -16.77
CA GLY A 53 -1.44 1.29 -16.22
C GLY A 53 -0.13 1.23 -15.43
N ALA A 54 0.63 2.33 -15.35
CA ALA A 54 1.91 2.38 -14.67
C ALA A 54 1.80 2.57 -13.15
N THR A 55 0.66 3.05 -12.65
CA THR A 55 0.43 3.33 -11.22
C THR A 55 -0.88 2.74 -10.73
N THR A 56 -0.93 2.37 -9.44
CA THR A 56 -2.16 1.84 -8.83
C THR A 56 -3.24 2.92 -8.77
N HIS A 57 -4.48 2.56 -9.13
CA HIS A 57 -5.61 3.48 -9.02
C HIS A 57 -5.85 3.86 -7.55
N THR A 58 -5.78 5.15 -7.21
CA THR A 58 -5.76 5.61 -5.81
C THR A 58 -7.05 5.29 -5.05
N GLN A 59 -8.18 5.13 -5.74
CA GLN A 59 -9.43 4.69 -5.13
C GLN A 59 -9.35 3.27 -4.54
N ILE A 60 -8.47 2.39 -5.07
CA ILE A 60 -8.21 1.08 -4.45
C ILE A 60 -7.54 1.28 -3.09
N ILE A 61 -6.58 2.20 -3.00
CA ILE A 61 -5.91 2.54 -1.73
C ILE A 61 -6.89 3.12 -0.73
N CYS A 62 -7.76 4.04 -1.16
CA CYS A 62 -8.85 4.57 -0.33
C CYS A 62 -9.76 3.44 0.20
N GLY A 63 -10.18 2.51 -0.67
CA GLY A 63 -11.03 1.39 -0.29
C GLY A 63 -10.36 0.44 0.72
N ILE A 64 -9.06 0.19 0.59
CA ILE A 64 -8.30 -0.60 1.58
C ILE A 64 -8.24 0.15 2.92
N ILE A 65 -7.93 1.45 2.92
CA ILE A 65 -7.85 2.24 4.15
C ILE A 65 -9.20 2.28 4.86
N GLU A 66 -10.28 2.59 4.14
CA GLU A 66 -11.64 2.60 4.68
C GLU A 66 -12.01 1.24 5.27
N TYR A 67 -11.75 0.15 4.53
CA TYR A 67 -12.00 -1.20 5.02
C TYR A 67 -11.29 -1.49 6.35
N LEU A 68 -9.99 -1.21 6.43
CA LEU A 68 -9.19 -1.50 7.61
C LEU A 68 -9.59 -0.62 8.80
N GLN A 69 -9.86 0.67 8.56
CA GLN A 69 -10.31 1.58 9.62
C GLN A 69 -11.69 1.20 10.16
N GLU A 70 -12.61 0.77 9.30
CA GLU A 70 -13.92 0.23 9.71
C GLU A 70 -13.79 -1.02 10.59
N LYS A 71 -12.70 -1.78 10.45
CA LYS A 71 -12.36 -2.94 11.29
C LYS A 71 -11.55 -2.57 12.54
N GLY A 72 -11.22 -1.30 12.72
CA GLY A 72 -10.57 -0.77 13.92
C GLY A 72 -9.04 -0.65 13.83
N PHE A 73 -8.41 -0.97 12.71
CA PHE A 73 -6.97 -0.78 12.53
C PHE A 73 -6.65 0.70 12.37
N LYS A 74 -5.62 1.16 13.10
CA LYS A 74 -5.24 2.58 13.14
C LYS A 74 -3.82 2.84 12.64
N ASN A 75 -2.92 1.87 12.76
CA ASN A 75 -1.51 2.01 12.46
C ASN A 75 -1.25 1.70 10.97
N ILE A 76 -1.85 2.49 10.08
CA ILE A 76 -1.76 2.32 8.63
C ILE A 76 -0.82 3.37 8.04
N SER A 77 0.06 2.92 7.16
CA SER A 77 0.97 3.78 6.39
C SER A 77 0.90 3.46 4.90
N ILE A 78 1.08 4.47 4.06
CA ILE A 78 1.34 4.32 2.63
C ILE A 78 2.85 4.43 2.47
N ILE A 79 3.50 3.38 1.98
CA ILE A 79 4.95 3.28 1.90
C ILE A 79 5.37 2.89 0.49
N GLU A 80 6.13 3.75 -0.18
CA GLU A 80 6.62 3.47 -1.54
C GLU A 80 7.87 4.30 -1.88
N GLY A 81 8.61 3.87 -2.90
CA GLY A 81 9.67 4.63 -3.56
C GLY A 81 9.52 4.61 -5.07
N ALA A 82 9.63 5.77 -5.72
CA ALA A 82 9.61 5.85 -7.18
C ALA A 82 10.87 5.24 -7.81
N TRP A 83 10.79 4.94 -9.11
CA TRP A 83 11.91 4.38 -9.87
C TRP A 83 13.18 5.24 -9.78
N VAL A 84 14.33 4.62 -10.05
CA VAL A 84 15.63 5.31 -10.02
C VAL A 84 15.61 6.44 -11.04
N GLY A 85 15.97 7.66 -10.60
CA GLY A 85 15.91 8.87 -11.42
C GLY A 85 14.61 9.67 -11.35
N ASP A 86 13.55 9.19 -10.66
CA ASP A 86 12.31 9.95 -10.43
C ASP A 86 12.14 10.36 -8.95
N SER A 87 11.20 11.27 -8.67
CA SER A 87 10.88 11.78 -7.34
C SER A 87 9.60 11.14 -6.80
N THR A 88 9.73 10.34 -5.73
CA THR A 88 8.59 9.75 -5.02
C THR A 88 7.62 10.83 -4.54
N GLN A 89 8.14 11.94 -4.00
CA GLN A 89 7.32 13.04 -3.53
C GLN A 89 6.49 13.67 -4.66
N ARG A 90 7.07 13.79 -5.86
CA ARG A 90 6.33 14.27 -7.04
C ARG A 90 5.27 13.25 -7.46
N GLY A 91 5.59 11.97 -7.46
CA GLY A 91 4.64 10.87 -7.73
C GLY A 91 3.46 10.89 -6.75
N PHE A 92 3.74 11.08 -5.46
CA PHE A 92 2.72 11.23 -4.41
C PHE A 92 1.82 12.44 -4.67
N PHE A 93 2.41 13.61 -4.96
CA PHE A 93 1.65 14.83 -5.21
C PHE A 93 0.75 14.71 -6.44
N ILE A 94 1.27 14.22 -7.57
CA ILE A 94 0.51 14.09 -8.83
C ILE A 94 -0.67 13.12 -8.66
N ASN A 95 -0.47 12.02 -7.94
CA ASN A 95 -1.52 11.02 -7.71
C ASN A 95 -2.41 11.36 -6.50
N GLY A 96 -2.18 12.48 -5.81
CA GLY A 96 -3.01 12.96 -4.70
C GLY A 96 -2.85 12.18 -3.39
N TYR A 97 -1.74 11.46 -3.21
CA TYR A 97 -1.46 10.71 -1.98
C TYR A 97 -1.29 11.62 -0.76
N ASP A 98 -0.87 12.88 -0.95
CA ASP A 98 -0.83 13.90 0.10
C ASP A 98 -2.24 14.21 0.65
N LYS A 99 -3.24 14.28 -0.23
CA LYS A 99 -4.64 14.50 0.15
C LYS A 99 -5.23 13.27 0.82
N ILE A 100 -4.91 12.08 0.31
CA ILE A 100 -5.35 10.80 0.88
C ILE A 100 -4.78 10.62 2.30
N SER A 101 -3.47 10.83 2.46
CA SER A 101 -2.79 10.78 3.76
C SER A 101 -3.46 11.68 4.79
N LYS A 102 -3.77 12.93 4.43
CA LYS A 102 -4.48 13.87 5.31
C LYS A 102 -5.93 13.45 5.58
N LYS A 103 -6.68 13.04 4.55
CA LYS A 103 -8.10 12.68 4.66
C LYS A 103 -8.29 11.52 5.63
N TYR A 104 -7.46 10.48 5.53
CA TYR A 104 -7.59 9.27 6.33
C TYR A 104 -6.67 9.22 7.55
N ASN A 105 -5.85 10.25 7.76
CA ASN A 105 -4.86 10.31 8.83
C ASN A 105 -3.91 9.09 8.83
N VAL A 106 -3.32 8.80 7.66
CA VAL A 106 -2.33 7.73 7.48
C VAL A 106 -0.98 8.30 7.08
N ALA A 107 0.11 7.70 7.57
CA ALA A 107 1.46 8.18 7.24
C ALA A 107 1.79 7.97 5.75
N LEU A 108 2.60 8.85 5.18
CA LEU A 108 3.10 8.74 3.81
C LEU A 108 4.62 8.69 3.82
N ILE A 109 5.20 7.53 3.51
CA ILE A 109 6.62 7.22 3.68
C ILE A 109 7.27 7.07 2.30
N ASP A 110 8.27 7.90 2.03
CA ASP A 110 9.14 7.81 0.87
C ASP A 110 10.33 6.91 1.20
N THR A 111 10.33 5.68 0.71
CA THR A 111 11.38 4.71 1.05
C THR A 111 12.75 5.18 0.59
N LYS A 112 12.86 6.02 -0.45
CA LYS A 112 14.15 6.57 -0.96
C LYS A 112 14.85 7.48 0.04
N LYS A 113 14.13 7.98 1.05
CA LYS A 113 14.64 8.86 2.10
C LYS A 113 14.77 8.15 3.44
N ASP A 114 14.50 6.86 3.48
CA ASP A 114 14.54 6.07 4.69
C ASP A 114 15.97 5.58 4.98
N GLU A 115 16.17 5.12 6.21
CA GLU A 115 17.34 4.32 6.55
C GLU A 115 17.17 2.89 6.03
N TYR A 116 18.30 2.21 5.75
CA TYR A 116 18.31 0.86 5.21
C TYR A 116 19.18 -0.08 6.02
N ASN A 117 18.75 -1.33 6.13
CA ASN A 117 19.55 -2.44 6.62
C ASN A 117 19.90 -3.40 5.48
N LYS A 118 21.11 -3.95 5.52
CA LYS A 118 21.58 -4.94 4.55
C LYS A 118 21.19 -6.35 4.97
N HIS A 119 20.52 -7.06 4.08
CA HIS A 119 20.14 -8.46 4.25
C HIS A 119 20.78 -9.30 3.17
N THR A 120 21.38 -10.42 3.54
CA THR A 120 21.95 -11.37 2.57
C THR A 120 21.15 -12.65 2.58
N ALA A 121 20.56 -12.97 1.43
CA ALA A 121 19.84 -14.22 1.21
C ALA A 121 20.32 -14.84 -0.09
N TYR A 122 20.57 -16.16 -0.09
CA TYR A 122 21.04 -16.91 -1.25
C TYR A 122 22.26 -16.29 -1.96
N GLY A 123 23.15 -15.64 -1.19
CA GLY A 123 24.36 -14.98 -1.71
C GLY A 123 24.13 -13.58 -2.33
N ILE A 124 22.91 -13.05 -2.30
CA ILE A 124 22.58 -11.71 -2.78
C ILE A 124 22.36 -10.80 -1.58
N THR A 125 23.13 -9.70 -1.50
CA THR A 125 22.91 -8.64 -0.52
C THR A 125 21.93 -7.60 -1.07
N MET A 126 20.88 -7.34 -0.31
CA MET A 126 19.82 -6.36 -0.63
C MET A 126 19.73 -5.35 0.50
N GLU A 127 19.32 -4.13 0.17
CA GLU A 127 19.02 -3.08 1.15
C GLU A 127 17.50 -3.00 1.34
N ILE A 128 17.07 -3.14 2.59
CA ILE A 128 15.64 -3.10 2.97
C ILE A 128 15.42 -1.87 3.85
N SER A 129 14.37 -1.09 3.55
CA SER A 129 14.03 0.11 4.31
C SER A 129 13.60 -0.26 5.73
N LYS A 130 14.13 0.46 6.73
CA LYS A 130 13.81 0.21 8.15
C LYS A 130 12.33 0.37 8.45
N SER A 131 11.65 1.30 7.79
CA SER A 131 10.21 1.47 7.94
C SER A 131 9.42 0.23 7.49
N ILE A 132 9.88 -0.47 6.44
CA ILE A 132 9.28 -1.74 6.00
C ILE A 132 9.54 -2.85 7.00
N GLU A 133 10.74 -2.92 7.57
CA GLU A 133 11.08 -3.94 8.58
C GLU A 133 10.32 -3.79 9.90
N ASN A 134 9.82 -2.58 10.17
CA ASN A 134 9.03 -2.28 11.36
C ASN A 134 7.54 -2.58 11.20
N LEU A 135 7.11 -3.11 10.05
CA LEU A 135 5.72 -3.53 9.81
C LEU A 135 5.44 -4.92 10.40
N ASP A 136 4.16 -5.21 10.65
CA ASP A 136 3.67 -6.49 11.18
C ASP A 136 2.99 -7.36 10.11
#